data_AF-A0AAN1XVM5-F1
#
_entry.id   AF-A0AAN1XVM5-F1
#
_cell.length_a   1.000
_cell.length_b   1.000
_cell.length_c   1.000
_cell.angle_alpha   90.00
_cell.angle_beta   90.00
_cell.angle_gamma   90.00
#
_symmetry.space_group_name_H-M   'P 1'
#
loop_
_entity.id
_entity.type
_entity.pdbx_description
1 polymer ?
#
loop_
_entity_poly.entity_id
_entity_poly.type
_entity_poly.pdbx_seq_one_letter_code
_entity_poly.pdbx_strand_id
1 'polypeptide(L)'
;MLLSATASSAATEPVAAKIARAVSAGPASIAAKATVLDMDASGKATVLRKGSNGWTCIAGHKGVVGDDPMCADAAAMQWAADWMGHKPKPTDVAPDVRPRITVSLG
;
A
#
# COMPACT_ATOMS: atom_id res chain seq x y z
N MET A 1 -34.90 30.44 -17.25
CA MET A 1 -34.00 30.01 -16.16
C MET A 1 -33.64 28.56 -16.40
N LEU A 2 -32.51 28.30 -17.04
CA LEU A 2 -32.02 26.93 -17.30
C LEU A 2 -31.28 26.46 -16.04
N LEU A 3 -31.87 25.51 -15.31
CA LEU A 3 -31.18 24.82 -14.22
C LEU A 3 -30.09 23.93 -14.83
N SER A 4 -28.83 24.37 -14.73
CA SER A 4 -27.66 23.55 -15.03
C SER A 4 -27.56 22.43 -14.00
N ALA A 5 -27.98 21.22 -14.38
CA ALA A 5 -27.67 20.02 -13.63
C ALA A 5 -26.18 19.70 -13.79
N THR A 6 -25.36 20.05 -12.79
CA THR A 6 -24.03 19.48 -12.64
C THR A 6 -24.21 18.01 -12.29
N ALA A 7 -24.01 17.13 -13.27
CA ALA A 7 -23.96 15.70 -13.05
C ALA A 7 -22.89 15.38 -12.02
N SER A 8 -23.30 14.97 -10.82
CA SER A 8 -22.45 14.40 -9.80
C SER A 8 -21.95 13.05 -10.33
N SER A 9 -20.72 13.02 -10.85
CA SER A 9 -20.10 11.76 -11.30
C SER A 9 -19.95 10.84 -10.09
N ALA A 10 -20.44 9.61 -10.26
CA ALA A 10 -20.46 8.53 -9.28
C ALA A 10 -19.28 8.52 -8.29
N ALA A 11 -19.60 8.61 -7.00
CA ALA A 11 -18.82 8.24 -5.80
C ALA A 11 -17.32 7.90 -5.99
N THR A 12 -16.53 8.85 -6.51
CA THR A 12 -15.08 8.69 -6.65
C THR A 12 -14.43 9.44 -5.50
N GLU A 13 -13.90 8.70 -4.52
CA GLU A 13 -13.13 9.30 -3.43
C GLU A 13 -11.99 10.18 -4.02
N PRO A 14 -11.79 11.42 -3.52
CA PRO A 14 -10.74 12.29 -4.02
C PRO A 14 -9.36 11.63 -3.92
N VAL A 15 -8.53 11.78 -4.96
CA VAL A 15 -7.15 11.24 -4.99
C VAL A 15 -6.35 11.69 -3.75
N ALA A 16 -6.53 12.93 -3.31
CA ALA A 16 -5.88 13.45 -2.11
C ALA A 16 -6.26 12.67 -0.83
N ALA A 17 -7.52 12.24 -0.69
CA ALA A 17 -7.97 11.45 0.45
C ALA A 17 -7.36 10.03 0.42
N LYS A 18 -7.26 9.42 -0.76
CA LYS A 18 -6.55 8.14 -0.96
C LYS A 18 -5.08 8.24 -0.59
N ILE A 19 -4.39 9.30 -1.05
CA ILE A 19 -2.99 9.54 -0.71
C ILE A 19 -2.83 9.73 0.81
N ALA A 20 -3.67 10.55 1.45
CA ALA A 20 -3.62 10.79 2.89
C ALA A 20 -3.79 9.50 3.68
N ARG A 21 -4.72 8.63 3.27
CA ARG A 21 -4.92 7.31 3.87
C ARG A 21 -3.68 6.43 3.66
N ALA A 22 -3.16 6.31 2.44
CA ALA A 22 -1.97 5.50 2.16
C ALA A 22 -0.75 5.92 3.00
N VAL A 23 -0.50 7.23 3.14
CA VAL A 23 0.68 7.71 3.89
C VAL A 23 0.53 7.60 5.40
N SER A 24 -0.70 7.44 5.91
CA SER A 24 -0.95 7.19 7.35
C SER A 24 -0.48 5.81 7.81
N ALA A 25 -0.22 4.88 6.89
CA ALA A 25 0.21 3.52 7.21
C ALA A 25 1.71 3.38 7.53
N GLY A 26 2.50 4.45 7.41
CA GLY A 26 3.95 4.38 7.66
C GLY A 26 4.50 5.64 8.32
N PRO A 27 5.78 5.61 8.77
CA PRO A 27 6.44 6.79 9.32
C PRO A 27 6.45 7.94 8.32
N ALA A 28 6.12 9.15 8.76
CA ALA A 28 5.94 10.31 7.88
C ALA A 28 7.17 10.58 6.99
N SER A 29 8.39 10.41 7.51
CA SER A 29 9.64 10.60 6.77
C SER A 29 9.81 9.63 5.60
N ILE A 30 9.30 8.40 5.74
CA ILE A 30 9.32 7.36 4.71
C ILE A 30 8.14 7.56 3.76
N ALA A 31 6.94 7.67 4.31
CA ALA A 31 5.71 7.77 3.53
C ALA A 31 5.66 9.04 2.67
N ALA A 32 6.32 10.14 3.05
CA ALA A 32 6.41 11.35 2.25
C ALA A 32 7.15 11.15 0.91
N LYS A 33 8.14 10.23 0.87
CA LYS A 33 8.96 9.95 -0.32
C LYS A 33 8.59 8.64 -1.01
N ALA A 34 7.63 7.90 -0.46
CA ALA A 34 7.13 6.64 -0.98
C ALA A 34 6.25 6.82 -2.23
N THR A 35 6.30 5.81 -3.09
CA THR A 35 5.35 5.66 -4.20
C THR A 35 3.99 5.33 -3.61
N VAL A 36 2.93 6.03 -4.02
CA VAL A 36 1.58 5.80 -3.52
C VAL A 36 0.75 5.16 -4.62
N LEU A 37 0.13 4.04 -4.30
CA LEU A 37 -0.71 3.27 -5.20
C LEU A 37 -2.15 3.22 -4.68
N ASP A 38 -3.06 3.14 -5.63
CA ASP A 38 -4.42 2.69 -5.42
C ASP A 38 -4.57 1.31 -6.05
N MET A 39 -5.16 0.38 -5.32
CA MET A 39 -5.52 -0.94 -5.86
C MET A 39 -7.00 -0.91 -6.15
N ASP A 40 -7.42 -1.35 -7.34
CA ASP A 40 -8.85 -1.59 -7.57
C ASP A 40 -9.28 -2.99 -7.08
N ALA A 41 -10.58 -3.24 -7.07
CA ALA A 41 -11.14 -4.54 -6.66
C ALA A 41 -10.69 -5.72 -7.55
N SER A 42 -10.13 -5.45 -8.73
CA SER A 42 -9.56 -6.47 -9.63
C SER A 42 -8.06 -6.69 -9.37
N GLY A 43 -7.47 -6.02 -8.38
CA GLY A 43 -6.05 -6.10 -8.04
C GLY A 43 -5.14 -5.28 -8.97
N LYS A 44 -5.69 -4.41 -9.82
CA LYS A 44 -4.89 -3.58 -10.72
C LYS A 44 -4.42 -2.31 -10.00
N ALA A 45 -3.13 -2.02 -10.14
CA ALA A 45 -2.50 -0.85 -9.54
C ALA A 45 -2.65 0.40 -10.39
N THR A 46 -2.93 1.51 -9.72
CA THR A 46 -2.84 2.85 -10.28
C THR A 46 -1.89 3.68 -9.42
N VAL A 47 -0.88 4.29 -10.05
CA VAL A 47 0.06 5.17 -9.34
C VAL A 47 -0.63 6.51 -9.08
N LEU A 48 -0.86 6.84 -7.80
CA LEU A 48 -1.39 8.14 -7.38
C LEU A 48 -0.28 9.18 -7.19
N ARG A 49 0.90 8.72 -6.75
CA ARG A 49 2.09 9.57 -6.58
C ARG A 49 3.36 8.76 -6.77
N LYS A 50 4.29 9.24 -7.59
CA LYS A 50 5.60 8.59 -7.74
C LYS A 50 6.50 8.92 -6.54
N GLY A 51 7.16 7.90 -5.99
CA GLY A 51 8.18 8.05 -4.96
C GLY A 51 9.60 7.77 -5.45
N SER A 52 10.56 8.01 -4.55
CA SER A 52 12.00 7.96 -4.81
C SER A 52 12.84 7.21 -3.76
N ASN A 53 12.22 6.69 -2.70
CA ASN A 53 12.94 6.03 -1.59
C ASN A 53 12.81 4.49 -1.55
N GLY A 54 12.23 3.86 -2.58
CA GLY A 54 12.05 2.41 -2.63
C GLY A 54 10.90 1.85 -1.77
N TRP A 55 10.13 2.73 -1.13
CA TRP A 55 8.91 2.36 -0.40
C TRP A 55 7.66 2.55 -1.25
N THR A 56 6.66 1.73 -0.97
CA THR A 56 5.36 1.75 -1.61
C THR A 56 4.27 1.77 -0.54
N CYS A 57 3.40 2.78 -0.60
CA CYS A 57 2.20 2.84 0.23
C CYS A 57 0.95 2.59 -0.63
N ILE A 58 0.01 1.80 -0.14
CA ILE A 58 -1.25 1.44 -0.80
C ILE A 58 -2.39 2.01 0.04
N ALA A 59 -3.35 2.67 -0.61
CA ALA A 59 -4.44 3.35 0.08
C ALA A 59 -5.42 2.39 0.79
N GLY A 60 -5.66 1.21 0.24
CA GLY A 60 -6.75 0.31 0.70
C GLY A 60 -8.14 0.94 0.54
N HIS A 61 -9.19 0.26 1.00
CA HIS A 61 -10.59 0.72 0.87
C HIS A 61 -11.30 0.82 2.23
N LYS A 62 -11.94 1.97 2.48
CA LYS A 62 -12.70 2.18 3.71
C LYS A 62 -13.87 1.19 3.80
N GLY A 63 -14.01 0.53 4.94
CA GLY A 63 -15.14 -0.36 5.24
C GLY A 63 -15.04 -1.75 4.61
N VAL A 64 -13.92 -2.06 3.95
CA VAL A 64 -13.62 -3.41 3.45
C VAL A 64 -12.72 -4.10 4.46
N VAL A 65 -13.19 -5.23 5.00
CA VAL A 65 -12.42 -6.01 5.99
C VAL A 65 -11.19 -6.61 5.32
N GLY A 66 -10.01 -6.35 5.89
CA GLY A 66 -8.73 -6.87 5.38
C GLY A 66 -8.09 -6.02 4.28
N ASP A 67 -8.66 -4.87 3.94
CA ASP A 67 -8.13 -3.94 2.93
C ASP A 67 -7.75 -2.59 3.54
N ASP A 68 -6.94 -2.68 4.60
CA ASP A 68 -6.39 -1.55 5.31
C ASP A 68 -5.24 -0.90 4.53
N PRO A 69 -4.99 0.41 4.73
CA PRO A 69 -3.82 1.04 4.14
C PRO A 69 -2.54 0.39 4.66
N MET A 70 -1.58 0.21 3.77
CA MET A 70 -0.29 -0.42 4.09
C MET A 70 0.84 0.40 3.48
N CYS A 71 2.02 0.37 4.10
CA CYS A 71 3.23 0.90 3.50
C CYS A 71 4.41 -0.04 3.77
N ALA A 72 5.09 -0.44 2.70
CA ALA A 72 6.11 -1.47 2.74
C ALA A 72 7.27 -1.12 1.80
N ASP A 73 8.47 -1.57 2.16
CA ASP A 73 9.63 -1.48 1.28
C ASP A 73 9.57 -2.55 0.18
N ALA A 74 10.52 -2.47 -0.76
CA ALA A 74 10.61 -3.42 -1.86
C ALA A 74 10.78 -4.89 -1.40
N ALA A 75 11.49 -5.13 -0.29
CA ALA A 75 11.74 -6.49 0.20
C ALA A 75 10.48 -7.09 0.82
N ALA A 76 9.74 -6.31 1.62
CA ALA A 76 8.45 -6.71 2.19
C ALA A 76 7.39 -6.94 1.11
N MET A 77 7.36 -6.09 0.07
CA MET A 77 6.47 -6.29 -1.08
C MET A 77 6.82 -7.56 -1.86
N GLN A 78 8.10 -7.86 -2.06
CA GLN A 78 8.54 -9.10 -2.70
C GLN A 78 8.16 -10.33 -1.86
N TRP A 79 8.38 -10.27 -0.55
CA TRP A 79 7.98 -11.33 0.36
C TRP A 79 6.47 -11.58 0.32
N ALA A 80 5.65 -10.52 0.34
CA ALA A 80 4.19 -10.64 0.24
C ALA A 80 3.76 -11.28 -1.08
N ALA A 81 4.40 -10.90 -2.20
CA ALA A 81 4.14 -11.51 -3.50
C ALA A 81 4.50 -13.00 -3.54
N ASP A 82 5.63 -13.39 -2.93
CA ASP A 82 6.05 -14.79 -2.87
C ASP A 82 5.15 -15.64 -1.96
N TRP A 83 4.70 -15.06 -0.84
CA TRP A 83 3.73 -15.67 0.05
C TRP A 83 2.39 -15.91 -0.66
N MET A 84 1.83 -14.88 -1.31
CA MET A 84 0.59 -15.00 -2.10
C MET A 84 0.74 -15.98 -3.27
N GLY A 85 1.93 -16.06 -3.86
CA GLY A 85 2.26 -17.02 -4.91
C GLY A 85 2.50 -18.45 -4.42
N HIS A 86 2.36 -18.74 -3.11
CA HIS A 86 2.66 -20.02 -2.49
C HIS A 86 4.04 -20.58 -2.87
N LYS A 87 5.03 -19.70 -3.01
CA LYS A 87 6.38 -20.14 -3.35
C LYS A 87 6.99 -20.93 -2.19
N PRO A 88 7.77 -21.99 -2.49
CA PRO A 88 8.37 -22.84 -1.46
C PRO A 88 9.40 -22.10 -0.59
N LYS A 89 9.95 -20.98 -1.10
CA LYS A 89 10.81 -20.07 -0.36
C LYS A 89 10.63 -18.63 -0.88
N PRO A 90 10.81 -17.60 -0.03
CA PRO A 90 10.95 -16.24 -0.50
C PRO A 90 12.10 -16.09 -1.50
N THR A 91 11.87 -15.30 -2.53
CA THR A 91 12.85 -14.87 -3.52
C THR A 91 13.53 -13.64 -2.93
N ASP A 92 14.80 -13.78 -2.55
CA ASP A 92 15.67 -12.70 -2.10
C ASP A 92 15.03 -11.71 -1.10
N VAL A 93 14.70 -12.21 0.09
CA VAL A 93 14.66 -11.35 1.27
C VAL A 93 16.07 -10.80 1.47
N ALA A 94 16.20 -9.48 1.70
CA ALA A 94 17.49 -8.87 2.02
C ALA A 94 18.23 -9.73 3.08
N PRO A 95 19.54 -9.97 2.94
CA PRO A 95 20.28 -11.04 3.64
C PRO A 95 20.39 -10.92 5.17
N ASP A 96 19.60 -10.04 5.79
CA ASP A 96 19.71 -9.59 7.18
C ASP A 96 18.45 -9.84 8.03
N VAL A 97 17.27 -10.08 7.44
CA VAL A 97 16.06 -10.41 8.22
C VAL A 97 16.14 -11.87 8.69
N ARG A 98 17.14 -12.19 9.50
CA ARG A 98 17.05 -13.34 10.38
C ARG A 98 15.90 -13.03 11.33
N PRO A 99 14.81 -13.81 11.37
CA PRO A 99 13.96 -13.79 12.54
C PRO A 99 14.86 -14.22 13.69
N ARG A 100 15.36 -13.24 14.44
CA ARG A 100 16.11 -13.49 15.66
C ARG A 100 15.07 -13.97 16.66
N ILE A 101 14.72 -15.24 16.55
CA ILE A 101 14.06 -15.99 17.61
C ILE A 101 15.11 -16.06 18.73
N THR A 102 15.25 -14.97 19.47
CA THR A 102 15.61 -15.06 20.87
C THR A 102 14.36 -15.62 21.54
N VAL A 103 14.25 -16.95 21.60
CA VAL A 103 13.59 -17.55 22.76
C VAL A 103 14.38 -16.99 23.94
N SER A 104 13.73 -16.13 24.73
CA SER A 104 14.23 -15.82 26.06
C SER A 104 14.21 -17.15 26.83
N LEU A 105 15.29 -17.91 26.72
CA LEU A 105 15.56 -19.02 27.62
C LEU A 105 15.86 -18.35 28.97
N GLY A 106 14.82 -18.26 29.79
CA GLY A 106 14.98 -18.07 31.23
C GLY A 106 15.62 -19.30 31.87
#